data_AF-A0A6B0GR80-F1
#
_entry.id   AF-A0A6B0GR80-F1
#
_cell.length_a   1.000
_cell.length_b   1.000
_cell.length_c   1.000
_cell.angle_alpha   90.00
_cell.angle_beta   90.00
_cell.angle_gamma   90.00
#
_symmetry.space_group_name_H-M   'P 1'
#
loop_
_entity.id
_entity.type
_entity.pdbx_description
1 polymer ?
#
loop_
_entity_poly.entity_id
_entity_poly.type
_entity_poly.pdbx_seq_one_letter_code
_entity_poly.pdbx_strand_id
1 'polypeptide(L)' 'MTDTDREYLAGEGDATKHQRQQSASRVRSRITKELPRDIAILAEHRPDLLDELRDVVCEGDDG' A
#
# COMPACT_ATOMS: atom_id res chain seq x y z
N MET A 1 -2.10 -5.49 1.21
CA MET A 1 -3.40 -4.96 1.63
C MET A 1 -4.45 -5.85 1.01
N THR A 2 -5.40 -6.34 1.80
CA THR A 2 -6.49 -7.19 1.29
C THR A 2 -7.62 -6.33 0.71
N ASP A 3 -8.60 -6.95 0.04
CA ASP A 3 -9.79 -6.24 -0.44
C ASP A 3 -10.60 -5.65 0.72
N THR A 4 -10.71 -6.36 1.85
CA THR A 4 -11.34 -5.84 3.06
C THR A 4 -10.60 -4.63 3.63
N ASP A 5 -9.27 -4.62 3.60
CA ASP A 5 -8.53 -3.44 4.05
C ASP A 5 -8.79 -2.23 3.14
N ARG A 6 -8.93 -2.45 1.81
CA ARG A 6 -9.30 -1.39 0.85
C ARG A 6 -10.69 -0.84 1.15
N GLU A 7 -11.68 -1.71 1.26
CA GLU A 7 -13.08 -1.35 1.58
C GLU A 7 -13.14 -0.51 2.86
N TYR A 8 -12.49 -0.98 3.94
CA TYR A 8 -12.54 -0.31 5.23
C TYR A 8 -11.83 1.05 5.23
N LEU A 9 -10.73 1.18 4.47
CA LEU A 9 -9.98 2.44 4.30
C LEU A 9 -10.72 3.43 3.40
N ALA A 10 -11.44 2.95 2.38
CA ALA A 10 -12.21 3.77 1.46
C ALA A 10 -13.48 4.38 2.10
N GLY A 11 -13.79 4.05 3.35
CA GLY A 11 -15.05 4.47 3.97
C GLY A 11 -16.23 3.56 3.62
N GLU A 12 -16.00 2.55 2.78
CA GLU A 12 -17.01 1.61 2.31
C GLU A 12 -17.33 0.55 3.38
N GLY A 13 -18.45 -0.13 3.19
CA GLY A 13 -18.95 -1.18 4.08
C GLY A 13 -19.46 -0.70 5.44
N ASP A 14 -19.95 -1.66 6.24
CA ASP A 14 -20.53 -1.42 7.58
C ASP A 14 -19.48 -1.58 8.71
N ALA A 15 -18.25 -1.15 8.44
CA ALA A 15 -17.13 -1.31 9.35
C ALA A 15 -17.19 -0.32 10.52
N THR A 16 -17.01 -0.85 11.73
CA THR A 16 -16.88 -0.05 12.95
C THR A 16 -15.60 0.80 12.92
N LYS A 17 -15.58 1.90 13.70
CA LYS A 17 -14.37 2.73 13.87
C LYS A 17 -13.13 1.92 14.26
N HIS A 18 -13.31 0.92 15.13
CA HIS A 18 -12.21 0.06 15.56
C HIS A 18 -11.66 -0.81 14.41
N GLN A 19 -12.53 -1.39 13.58
CA GLN A 19 -12.11 -2.18 12.42
C GLN A 19 -11.36 -1.32 11.38
N ARG A 20 -11.86 -0.12 11.08
CA ARG A 20 -11.17 0.84 10.19
C ARG A 20 -9.79 1.20 10.73
N GLN A 21 -9.69 1.50 12.03
CA GLN A 21 -8.41 1.79 12.68
C GLN A 21 -7.43 0.60 12.63
N GLN A 22 -7.95 -0.62 12.79
CA GLN A 22 -7.14 -1.83 12.71
C GLN A 22 -6.60 -2.06 11.30
N SER A 23 -7.42 -1.89 10.25
CA SER A 23 -6.97 -1.97 8.86
C SER A 23 -5.92 -0.89 8.53
N ALA A 24 -6.13 0.35 8.99
CA ALA A 24 -5.12 1.40 8.84
C ALA A 24 -3.78 1.04 9.51
N SER A 25 -3.82 0.44 10.71
CA SER A 25 -2.61 -0.02 11.40
C SER A 25 -1.88 -1.11 10.64
N ARG A 26 -2.60 -2.12 10.11
CA ARG A 26 -2.01 -3.18 9.28
C ARG A 26 -1.33 -2.62 8.04
N VAL A 27 -2.03 -1.75 7.31
CA VAL A 27 -1.52 -1.13 6.08
C VAL A 27 -0.31 -0.26 6.38
N ARG A 28 -0.32 0.52 7.47
CA ARG A 28 0.85 1.29 7.91
C ARG A 28 2.04 0.39 8.23
N SER A 29 1.83 -0.75 8.89
CA SER A 29 2.92 -1.71 9.14
C SER A 29 3.48 -2.26 7.83
N ARG A 30 2.63 -2.53 6.84
CA ARG A 30 3.07 -2.99 5.52
C ARG A 30 3.91 -1.94 4.81
N ILE A 31 3.46 -0.68 4.82
CA ILE A 31 4.18 0.44 4.21
C ILE A 31 5.55 0.66 4.87
N THR A 32 5.63 0.52 6.19
CA THR A 32 6.88 0.83 6.93
C THR A 32 7.84 -0.36 7.06
N LYS A 33 7.36 -1.60 6.92
CA LYS A 33 8.19 -2.80 7.16
C LYS A 33 8.36 -3.70 5.94
N GLU A 34 7.32 -3.88 5.12
CA GLU A 34 7.36 -4.78 3.96
C GLU A 34 7.79 -4.04 2.70
N LEU A 35 7.10 -2.94 2.35
CA LEU A 35 7.39 -2.19 1.13
C LEU A 35 8.86 -1.75 0.98
N PRO A 36 9.58 -1.29 2.03
CA PRO A 36 10.98 -0.92 1.89
C PRO A 36 11.87 -2.11 1.53
N ARG A 37 11.52 -3.30 2.04
CA ARG A 37 12.21 -4.55 1.72
C ARG A 37 11.92 -4.97 0.28
N ASP A 38 10.67 -4.89 -0.14
CA ASP A 38 10.27 -5.20 -1.52
C ASP A 38 10.96 -4.26 -2.51
N ILE A 39 11.00 -2.96 -2.22
CA ILE A 39 11.72 -1.95 -3.02
C ILE A 39 13.21 -2.27 -3.12
N ALA A 40 13.86 -2.67 -2.02
CA ALA A 40 15.27 -3.04 -2.04
C ALA A 40 15.54 -4.26 -2.95
N ILE A 41 14.69 -5.29 -2.86
CA ILE A 41 14.76 -6.49 -3.72
C ILE A 41 14.57 -6.13 -5.19
N LEU A 42 13.59 -5.27 -5.51
CA LEU A 42 13.36 -4.79 -6.87
C LEU A 42 14.55 -3.98 -7.38
N ALA A 43 15.09 -3.06 -6.58
CA ALA A 43 16.26 -2.27 -6.96
C ALA A 43 17.49 -3.15 -7.29
N GLU A 44 17.69 -4.23 -6.53
CA GLU A 44 18.83 -5.13 -6.70
C GLU A 44 18.66 -6.08 -7.89
N HIS A 45 17.48 -6.68 -8.05
CA HIS A 45 17.30 -7.79 -8.98
C HIS A 45 16.50 -7.45 -10.24
N ARG A 46 15.59 -6.47 -10.15
CA ARG A 46 14.60 -6.13 -11.20
C ARG A 46 14.31 -4.64 -11.22
N PRO A 47 15.30 -3.79 -11.59
CA PRO A 47 15.11 -2.35 -11.62
C PRO A 47 14.01 -1.91 -12.60
N ASP A 48 13.75 -2.71 -13.64
CA ASP A 48 12.63 -2.53 -14.58
C ASP A 48 11.27 -2.47 -13.87
N LEU A 49 11.04 -3.38 -12.92
CA LEU A 49 9.80 -3.43 -12.15
C LEU A 49 9.73 -2.36 -11.07
N LEU A 50 10.88 -1.89 -10.57
CA LEU A 50 10.93 -0.76 -9.64
C LEU A 50 10.52 0.54 -10.33
N ASP A 51 10.97 0.74 -11.56
CA ASP A 51 10.61 1.92 -12.34
C ASP A 51 9.11 1.89 -12.69
N GLU A 52 8.56 0.75 -13.13
CA GLU A 52 7.11 0.59 -13.33
C GLU A 52 6.30 0.87 -12.05
N LEU A 53 6.78 0.39 -10.89
CA LEU A 53 6.14 0.68 -9.60
C LEU A 53 6.18 2.18 -9.28
N ARG A 54 7.29 2.86 -9.56
CA ARG A 54 7.43 4.31 -9.32
C ARG A 54 6.52 5.11 -10.21
N ASP A 55 6.40 4.74 -11.47
CA ASP A 55 5.51 5.38 -12.44
C ASP A 55 4.07 5.32 -11.92
N VAL A 56 3.58 4.13 -11.55
CA VAL A 56 2.21 3.98 -11.00
C VAL A 56 1.97 4.76 -9.70
N VAL A 57 2.98 4.90 -8.84
CA VAL A 57 2.85 5.61 -7.54
C VAL A 57 2.98 7.13 -7.69
N CYS A 58 3.88 7.61 -8.55
CA CYS A 58 4.22 9.02 -8.68
C CYS A 58 3.38 9.73 -9.76
N GLU A 59 2.96 9.05 -10.81
CA GLU A 59 2.10 9.62 -11.86
C GLU A 59 0.63 9.77 -11.42
N GLY A 60 0.30 9.35 -10.20
CA GLY A 60 -1.03 9.55 -9.59
C GLY A 60 -1.25 10.92 -8.93
N ASP A 61 -0.25 11.82 -8.94
CA ASP A 61 -0.29 13.15 -8.27
C ASP A 61 -0.46 14.34 -9.25
N ASP A 62 -0.75 14.07 -10.54
CA ASP A 62 -1.22 15.09 -11.49
C ASP A 62 -2.76 15.23 -11.41
N GLY A 63 -3.24 15.95 -10.39
CA GLY A 63 -4.68 16.26 -10.22
C GLY A 63 -5.03 17.10 -9.00
#